data_AF-A0A067QFD0-F1
#
_entry.id   AF-A0A067QFD0-F1
#
_cell.length_a   1.000
_cell.length_b   1.000
_cell.length_c   1.000
_cell.angle_alpha   90.00
_cell.angle_beta   90.00
_cell.angle_gamma   90.00
#
_symmetry.space_group_name_H-M   'P 1'
#
loop_
_entity.id
_entity.type
_entity.pdbx_description
1 polymer ?
#
loop_
_entity_poly.entity_id
_entity_poly.type
_entity_poly.pdbx_seq_one_letter_code
_entity_poly.pdbx_strand_id
1 'polypeptide(L)'
;MLSSTPINLSATSWRSSFLMSSPNDDMVSANSTMSSSWIYYQGFPGSSISQNRSQQTSPGSQLSPVSSVDFIENERSLSHYLQDYENFERTAAVGQSVEQPSNLLSSFWSHPATRTSAEVPPTLRRCSYQLAPPTTVPAVGSSGSQADDTGSPSSSLYQSQDVWRRVRVNPNVLTQWNANLRMWISKTILFRLVKEIEAVDEALQCHGLADVRVGSVGLERLKKTAQILQVAQNIPTLISLIPFLELTSNQEYLVTRIKELAKGGCMSEFRWNSGGSLHNKDWEEHLPTDAAVVMHLFATYLDSQLPPLPHNPDGRPFTSQHFAKTPDKPPQGKNTLAIYQVQMNPPHYVLLEGEETLEVPKGRNNLFHTLLLFLHIVNTKEHGMLGRVNLGPSGVNLLWVLQT
;
A
#
# COMPACT_ATOMS: atom_id res chain seq x y z
N MET A 1 -38.88 -52.20 2.81
CA MET A 1 -38.60 -50.94 2.08
C MET A 1 -38.52 -49.83 3.10
N LEU A 2 -37.33 -49.32 3.40
CA LEU A 2 -37.13 -48.21 4.34
C LEU A 2 -36.14 -47.24 3.72
N SER A 3 -36.59 -46.00 3.58
CA SER A 3 -35.96 -44.88 2.92
C SER A 3 -34.84 -44.28 3.77
N SER A 4 -33.65 -44.14 3.19
CA SER A 4 -32.50 -43.44 3.77
C SER A 4 -32.41 -42.02 3.20
N THR A 5 -32.52 -41.01 4.06
CA THR A 5 -32.17 -39.61 3.79
C THR A 5 -30.66 -39.40 3.98
N PRO A 6 -29.98 -38.58 3.15
CA PRO A 6 -28.56 -38.28 3.32
C PRO A 6 -28.32 -37.20 4.38
N ILE A 7 -27.34 -37.44 5.25
CA ILE A 7 -26.88 -36.54 6.32
C ILE A 7 -25.90 -35.51 5.71
N ASN A 8 -26.21 -34.23 5.95
CA ASN A 8 -25.40 -33.06 5.61
C ASN A 8 -24.36 -32.83 6.73
N LEU A 9 -23.07 -32.79 6.38
CA LEU A 9 -21.97 -32.46 7.30
C LEU A 9 -21.37 -31.11 6.90
N SER A 10 -21.87 -30.05 7.52
CA SER A 10 -21.22 -28.73 7.55
C SER A 10 -21.23 -28.22 9.00
N ALA A 11 -20.08 -28.29 9.67
CA ALA A 11 -19.69 -27.44 10.80
C ALA A 11 -18.41 -27.98 11.46
N THR A 12 -17.26 -27.40 11.15
CA THR A 12 -16.10 -27.42 12.07
C THR A 12 -15.92 -25.99 12.59
N SER A 13 -16.42 -25.78 13.80
CA SER A 13 -16.36 -24.49 14.50
C SER A 13 -15.12 -24.47 15.40
N TRP A 14 -14.38 -23.37 15.34
CA TRP A 14 -13.27 -23.04 16.22
C TRP A 14 -13.81 -22.50 17.55
N ARG A 15 -13.74 -23.29 18.63
CA ARG A 15 -13.83 -22.79 20.01
C ARG A 15 -12.99 -23.66 20.94
N SER A 16 -11.90 -23.13 21.47
CA SER A 16 -11.24 -23.67 22.65
C SER A 16 -11.89 -23.07 23.90
N SER A 17 -12.24 -23.94 24.85
CA SER A 17 -12.69 -23.58 26.20
C SER A 17 -11.54 -23.80 27.18
N PHE A 18 -11.30 -22.84 28.06
CA PHE A 18 -10.30 -22.90 29.12
C PHE A 18 -10.98 -23.35 30.41
N LEU A 19 -10.52 -24.43 31.03
CA LEU A 19 -10.82 -24.75 32.43
C LEU A 19 -9.59 -25.37 33.09
N MET A 20 -9.20 -24.77 34.21
CA MET A 20 -8.04 -25.12 35.04
C MET A 20 -8.30 -26.40 35.83
N SER A 21 -7.26 -27.21 36.06
CA SER A 21 -7.05 -28.04 37.25
C SER A 21 -5.63 -28.62 37.26
N SER A 22 -4.99 -28.67 38.43
CA SER A 22 -3.72 -29.33 38.78
C SER A 22 -3.90 -29.92 40.20
N PRO A 23 -3.00 -30.74 40.78
CA PRO A 23 -1.90 -31.57 40.23
C PRO A 23 -1.88 -33.03 40.81
N ASN A 24 -1.06 -33.94 40.24
CA ASN A 24 -0.05 -34.77 40.93
C ASN A 24 0.51 -35.96 40.10
N ASP A 25 1.84 -36.10 40.23
CA ASP A 25 2.73 -37.27 40.22
C ASP A 25 3.12 -38.08 38.94
N ASP A 26 4.41 -37.87 38.59
CA ASP A 26 5.51 -38.83 38.40
C ASP A 26 5.74 -39.68 37.11
N MET A 27 6.83 -39.26 36.44
CA MET A 27 8.02 -40.03 35.98
C MET A 27 8.10 -40.74 34.60
N VAL A 28 9.07 -40.22 33.83
CA VAL A 28 9.98 -40.78 32.79
C VAL A 28 9.45 -41.10 31.38
N SER A 29 9.83 -40.26 30.39
CA SER A 29 10.85 -40.59 29.37
C SER A 29 10.96 -39.50 28.28
N ALA A 30 12.20 -39.21 27.91
CA ALA A 30 12.60 -38.12 27.03
C ALA A 30 12.23 -38.34 25.55
N ASN A 31 11.68 -37.30 24.92
CA ASN A 31 11.95 -36.94 23.53
C ASN A 31 11.58 -35.47 23.32
N SER A 32 12.61 -34.63 23.16
CA SER A 32 12.50 -33.18 23.02
C SER A 32 12.04 -32.79 21.61
N THR A 33 10.74 -32.63 21.42
CA THR A 33 10.14 -31.85 20.33
C THR A 33 9.98 -30.41 20.81
N MET A 34 10.87 -29.51 20.37
CA MET A 34 10.74 -28.09 20.67
C MET A 34 9.58 -27.51 19.85
N SER A 35 8.48 -27.25 20.56
CA SER A 35 7.37 -26.42 20.13
C SER A 35 7.79 -24.94 20.21
N SER A 36 7.80 -24.24 19.07
CA SER A 36 8.14 -22.82 19.03
C SER A 36 6.93 -21.98 19.44
N SER A 37 6.87 -21.72 20.75
CA SER A 37 5.94 -20.79 21.38
C SER A 37 6.43 -19.35 21.22
N TRP A 38 5.48 -18.42 21.06
CA TRP A 38 5.66 -16.99 20.86
C TRP A 38 6.18 -16.30 22.13
N ILE A 39 7.48 -16.08 22.25
CA ILE A 39 8.06 -15.16 23.25
C ILE A 39 9.23 -14.39 22.62
N TYR A 40 9.18 -13.06 22.73
CA TYR A 40 10.14 -12.10 22.21
C TYR A 40 11.27 -11.86 23.21
N TYR A 41 12.54 -11.95 22.78
CA TYR A 41 13.69 -11.41 23.51
C TYR A 41 14.40 -10.36 22.65
N GLN A 42 14.61 -9.18 23.23
CA GLN A 42 15.24 -8.01 22.61
C GLN A 42 16.76 -8.08 22.81
N GLY A 43 17.53 -8.12 21.73
CA GLY A 43 18.99 -8.05 21.75
C GLY A 43 19.50 -6.96 20.81
N PHE A 44 20.20 -5.96 21.35
CA PHE A 44 20.92 -4.92 20.60
C PHE A 44 22.22 -5.48 20.00
N PRO A 45 22.64 -5.07 18.79
CA PRO A 45 23.98 -5.37 18.30
C PRO A 45 24.97 -4.22 18.59
N GLY A 46 26.14 -4.60 19.10
CA GLY A 46 27.32 -3.74 19.22
C GLY A 46 27.99 -3.48 17.86
N SER A 47 28.54 -2.29 17.72
CA SER A 47 29.20 -1.73 16.54
C SER A 47 30.66 -2.18 16.43
N SER A 48 31.12 -2.40 15.18
CA SER A 48 32.54 -2.32 14.84
C SER A 48 32.72 -1.71 13.45
N ILE A 49 33.35 -0.54 13.43
CA ILE A 49 33.73 0.27 12.28
C ILE A 49 34.96 -0.34 11.61
N SER A 50 35.04 -0.29 10.27
CA SER A 50 36.32 -0.32 9.56
C SER A 50 36.28 0.65 8.39
N GLN A 51 37.14 1.67 8.48
CA GLN A 51 37.41 2.67 7.44
C GLN A 51 38.27 2.07 6.33
N ASN A 52 38.05 2.48 5.08
CA ASN A 52 39.17 2.76 4.19
C ASN A 52 38.79 3.76 3.09
N ARG A 53 39.64 4.78 2.95
CA ARG A 53 39.53 5.95 2.07
C ARG A 53 40.60 5.83 1.00
N SER A 54 40.26 6.08 -0.26
CA SER A 54 41.23 6.46 -1.29
C SER A 54 40.62 7.50 -2.22
N GLN A 55 41.19 8.70 -2.18
CA GLN A 55 40.90 9.84 -3.06
C GLN A 55 41.71 9.76 -4.35
N GLN A 56 41.12 10.20 -5.47
CA GLN A 56 41.85 10.75 -6.61
C GLN A 56 41.13 12.02 -7.10
N THR A 57 41.91 13.09 -7.27
CA THR A 57 41.54 14.48 -7.62
C THR A 57 41.76 14.75 -9.10
N SER A 58 40.99 15.63 -9.77
CA SER A 58 41.31 17.03 -10.16
C SER A 58 40.26 17.52 -11.21
N PRO A 59 40.22 18.80 -11.67
CA PRO A 59 40.17 20.08 -10.93
C PRO A 59 39.10 21.09 -11.47
N GLY A 60 38.65 22.02 -10.60
CA GLY A 60 38.47 23.44 -10.99
C GLY A 60 37.06 24.02 -11.17
N SER A 61 36.45 24.52 -10.08
CA SER A 61 35.86 25.88 -10.05
C SER A 61 35.90 26.43 -8.61
N GLN A 62 36.36 27.67 -8.48
CA GLN A 62 36.63 28.32 -7.20
C GLN A 62 35.35 28.99 -6.69
N LEU A 63 34.88 28.56 -5.51
CA LEU A 63 34.08 29.36 -4.59
C LEU A 63 34.66 29.15 -3.19
N SER A 64 34.97 30.26 -2.53
CA SER A 64 35.49 30.33 -1.17
C SER A 64 34.47 29.75 -0.15
N PRO A 65 34.95 29.26 1.00
CA PRO A 65 34.31 28.17 1.71
C PRO A 65 33.25 28.67 2.69
N VAL A 66 32.04 28.13 2.59
CA VAL A 66 31.24 27.94 3.81
C VAL A 66 31.88 26.76 4.51
N SER A 67 32.48 27.07 5.65
CA SER A 67 33.12 26.16 6.58
C SER A 67 32.31 24.89 6.79
N SER A 68 33.03 23.77 6.77
CA SER A 68 32.74 22.49 7.44
C SER A 68 31.39 22.41 8.14
N VAL A 69 30.50 21.56 7.62
CA VAL A 69 29.39 21.05 8.40
C VAL A 69 30.01 20.31 9.58
N ASP A 70 30.04 20.95 10.75
CA ASP A 70 30.36 20.27 12.00
C ASP A 70 29.33 19.15 12.16
N PHE A 71 29.82 17.92 12.28
CA PHE A 71 28.95 16.79 12.53
C PHE A 71 28.21 17.04 13.84
N ILE A 72 26.87 16.93 13.80
CA ILE A 72 26.03 17.09 14.98
C ILE A 72 26.20 15.83 15.84
N GLU A 73 27.13 15.88 16.79
CA GLU A 73 27.50 14.74 17.63
C GLU A 73 26.63 14.61 18.89
N ASN A 74 25.97 15.69 19.32
CA ASN A 74 25.15 15.71 20.54
C ASN A 74 23.97 16.70 20.46
N GLU A 75 23.01 16.55 21.37
CA GLU A 75 21.78 17.37 21.41
C GLU A 75 22.06 18.88 21.52
N ARG A 76 23.12 19.27 22.25
CA ARG A 76 23.52 20.68 22.37
C ARG A 76 24.03 21.27 21.07
N SER A 77 24.78 20.49 20.28
CA SER A 77 25.25 20.91 18.95
C SER A 77 24.09 21.08 17.97
N LEU A 78 23.03 20.27 18.08
CA LEU A 78 21.80 20.45 17.31
C LEU A 78 21.08 21.74 17.69
N SER A 79 20.95 22.02 19.00
CA SER A 79 20.31 23.26 19.47
C SER A 79 21.05 24.51 18.98
N HIS A 80 22.38 24.48 19.04
CA HIS A 80 23.22 25.59 18.55
C HIS A 80 23.06 25.80 17.05
N TYR A 81 23.08 24.72 16.26
CA TYR A 81 22.88 24.80 14.82
C TYR A 81 21.51 25.37 14.45
N LEU A 82 20.43 24.90 15.10
CA LEU A 82 19.09 25.40 14.85
C LEU A 82 18.96 26.90 15.20
N GLN A 83 19.62 27.33 16.28
CA GLN A 83 19.64 28.73 16.69
C GLN A 83 20.43 29.61 15.70
N ASP A 84 21.56 29.13 15.20
CA ASP A 84 22.36 29.83 14.18
C ASP A 84 21.61 29.94 12.86
N TYR A 85 20.90 28.87 12.46
CA TYR A 85 20.08 28.86 11.26
C TYR A 85 18.90 29.83 11.36
N GLU A 86 18.22 29.88 12.49
CA GLU A 86 17.12 30.82 12.72
C GLU A 86 17.60 32.28 12.75
N ASN A 87 18.80 32.54 13.28
CA ASN A 87 19.45 33.85 13.21
C ASN A 87 19.87 34.23 11.79
N PHE A 88 20.32 33.27 10.99
CA PHE A 88 20.62 33.47 9.58
C PHE A 88 19.36 33.85 8.78
N GLU A 89 18.25 33.14 8.97
CA GLU A 89 16.96 33.49 8.33
C GLU A 89 16.47 34.87 8.77
N ARG A 90 16.62 35.22 10.05
CA ARG A 90 16.25 36.55 10.57
C ARG A 90 17.09 37.66 9.95
N THR A 91 18.37 37.40 9.69
CA THR A 91 19.29 38.38 9.06
C THR A 91 19.02 38.52 7.55
N ALA A 92 18.66 37.41 6.88
CA ALA A 92 18.24 37.43 5.48
C ALA A 92 16.90 38.18 5.28
N ALA A 93 15.98 38.12 6.25
CA ALA A 93 14.72 38.85 6.21
C ALA A 93 14.86 40.38 6.39
N VAL A 94 15.94 40.84 7.03
CA VAL A 94 16.20 42.28 7.29
C VAL A 94 16.91 42.97 6.10
N GLY A 95 17.41 42.21 5.11
CA GLY A 95 18.03 42.76 3.90
C GLY A 95 17.08 43.41 2.88
N GLN A 96 15.77 43.46 3.14
CA GLN A 96 14.80 44.18 2.30
C GLN A 96 14.57 45.61 2.84
N SER A 97 15.64 46.40 2.95
CA SER A 97 15.51 47.85 3.12
C SER A 97 16.41 48.54 2.10
N VAL A 98 15.72 49.26 1.22
CA VAL A 98 16.18 50.20 0.20
C VAL A 98 17.54 50.84 0.47
N GLU A 99 18.56 50.46 -0.31
CA GLU A 99 19.61 51.36 -0.75
C GLU A 99 19.92 51.09 -2.24
N GLN A 100 19.86 52.15 -3.05
CA GLN A 100 20.20 52.15 -4.47
C GLN A 100 21.71 51.92 -4.65
N PRO A 101 22.16 50.89 -5.39
CA PRO A 101 23.53 50.85 -5.89
C PRO A 101 23.56 51.48 -7.29
N SER A 102 24.25 52.60 -7.41
CA SER A 102 24.62 53.25 -8.67
C SER A 102 25.64 52.40 -9.45
N ASN A 103 25.22 51.25 -9.97
CA ASN A 103 26.06 50.42 -10.83
C ASN A 103 25.24 49.84 -11.99
N LEU A 104 25.65 50.17 -13.22
CA LEU A 104 25.03 49.80 -14.50
C LEU A 104 24.98 48.28 -14.79
N LEU A 105 25.52 47.44 -13.89
CA LEU A 105 25.48 45.98 -13.97
C LEU A 105 24.39 45.33 -13.09
N SER A 106 23.73 46.10 -12.21
CA SER A 106 22.66 45.59 -11.32
C SER A 106 21.35 45.29 -12.06
N SER A 107 21.13 45.92 -13.22
CA SER A 107 19.92 45.79 -14.04
C SER A 107 19.81 44.43 -14.76
N PHE A 108 20.85 43.60 -14.72
CA PHE A 108 20.86 42.29 -15.37
C PHE A 108 20.21 41.20 -14.51
N TRP A 109 20.21 41.36 -13.19
CA TRP A 109 19.68 40.39 -12.22
C TRP A 109 18.39 40.86 -11.51
N SER A 110 17.87 42.03 -11.87
CA SER A 110 16.60 42.53 -11.34
C SER A 110 15.41 41.70 -11.83
N HIS A 111 14.53 41.29 -10.91
CA HIS A 111 13.33 40.49 -11.16
C HIS A 111 12.44 41.07 -12.29
N PRO A 112 11.77 40.21 -13.10
CA PRO A 112 10.92 40.67 -14.21
C PRO A 112 9.70 41.49 -13.77
N ALA A 113 9.34 41.44 -12.49
CA ALA A 113 8.17 42.11 -11.92
C ALA A 113 8.25 43.65 -11.96
N THR A 114 9.43 44.22 -12.19
CA THR A 114 9.64 45.68 -12.28
C THR A 114 9.82 46.18 -13.71
N ARG A 115 9.70 45.30 -14.74
CA ARG A 115 9.87 45.69 -16.14
C ARG A 115 8.54 45.95 -16.82
N THR A 116 8.39 47.13 -17.41
CA THR A 116 7.27 47.43 -18.32
C THR A 116 7.48 46.70 -19.65
N SER A 117 6.39 46.20 -20.25
CA SER A 117 6.39 45.33 -21.45
C SER A 117 7.01 45.95 -22.73
N ALA A 118 7.36 47.24 -22.67
CA ALA A 118 7.93 48.00 -23.78
C ALA A 118 9.44 47.78 -24.00
N GLU A 119 10.18 47.26 -23.01
CA GLU A 119 11.66 47.20 -23.06
C GLU A 119 12.24 45.78 -23.31
N VAL A 120 11.42 44.80 -23.69
CA VAL A 120 11.88 43.42 -23.94
C VAL A 120 11.95 43.13 -25.46
N PRO A 121 13.13 42.74 -26.00
CA PRO A 121 13.27 42.33 -27.39
C PRO A 121 12.27 41.22 -27.75
N PRO A 122 11.65 41.26 -28.95
CA PRO A 122 10.55 40.37 -29.32
C PRO A 122 10.91 38.88 -29.31
N THR A 123 12.19 38.53 -29.38
CA THR A 123 12.69 37.14 -29.34
C THR A 123 12.69 36.52 -27.94
N LEU A 124 12.75 37.31 -26.87
CA LEU A 124 12.83 36.81 -25.49
C LEU A 124 11.46 36.70 -24.80
N ARG A 125 10.40 37.21 -25.43
CA ARG A 125 9.03 37.11 -24.91
C ARG A 125 8.51 35.67 -24.82
N ARG A 126 9.11 34.73 -25.56
CA ARG A 126 8.70 33.32 -25.59
C ARG A 126 9.38 32.46 -24.51
N CYS A 127 10.35 33.02 -23.77
CA CYS A 127 11.14 32.32 -22.75
C CYS A 127 11.03 32.97 -21.36
N SER A 128 9.95 33.71 -21.08
CA SER A 128 9.67 34.23 -19.75
C SER A 128 9.01 33.17 -18.88
N TYR A 129 9.63 32.82 -17.77
CA TYR A 129 9.00 32.00 -16.74
C TYR A 129 7.81 32.76 -16.14
N GLN A 130 6.60 32.20 -16.28
CA GLN A 130 5.37 32.78 -15.74
C GLN A 130 4.98 32.03 -14.47
N LEU A 131 4.99 32.72 -13.33
CA LEU A 131 4.44 32.20 -12.08
C LEU A 131 2.92 32.06 -12.21
N ALA A 132 2.37 30.98 -11.66
CA ALA A 132 0.93 30.71 -11.72
C ALA A 132 0.14 31.87 -11.08
N PRO A 133 -0.90 32.40 -11.75
CA PRO A 133 -1.67 33.50 -11.19
C PRO A 133 -2.46 33.04 -9.95
N PRO A 134 -2.56 33.87 -8.89
CA PRO A 134 -3.48 33.60 -7.79
C PRO A 134 -4.92 33.66 -8.32
N THR A 135 -5.69 32.61 -8.05
CA THR A 135 -7.00 32.38 -8.66
C THR A 135 -8.04 33.41 -8.18
N THR A 136 -8.40 34.36 -9.04
CA THR A 136 -9.66 35.09 -8.94
C THR A 136 -10.77 34.23 -9.53
N VAL A 137 -11.82 33.98 -8.73
CA VAL A 137 -13.08 33.34 -9.13
C VAL A 137 -13.69 33.98 -10.38
N PRO A 138 -14.06 33.20 -11.42
CA PRO A 138 -14.95 33.68 -12.47
C PRO A 138 -16.41 33.33 -12.16
N ALA A 139 -17.28 34.31 -12.44
CA ALA A 139 -18.72 34.22 -12.34
C ALA A 139 -19.34 33.33 -13.44
N VAL A 140 -20.54 32.85 -13.13
CA VAL A 140 -21.46 32.01 -13.91
C VAL A 140 -21.75 32.58 -15.31
N GLY A 141 -21.71 31.71 -16.34
CA GLY A 141 -22.36 31.99 -17.63
C GLY A 141 -21.95 31.08 -18.79
N SER A 142 -22.92 30.26 -19.23
CA SER A 142 -23.12 29.71 -20.59
C SER A 142 -22.59 28.32 -20.97
N SER A 143 -23.55 27.61 -21.55
CA SER A 143 -23.63 26.24 -22.05
C SER A 143 -22.88 26.02 -23.38
N GLY A 144 -22.37 24.81 -23.60
CA GLY A 144 -21.95 24.35 -24.94
C GLY A 144 -20.94 23.21 -24.91
N SER A 145 -21.41 22.02 -25.23
CA SER A 145 -20.72 20.74 -25.34
C SER A 145 -19.40 20.76 -26.14
N GLN A 146 -18.35 20.11 -25.63
CA GLN A 146 -17.59 19.04 -26.30
C GLN A 146 -16.72 18.32 -25.26
N ALA A 147 -16.69 16.99 -25.35
CA ALA A 147 -15.85 16.12 -24.56
C ALA A 147 -14.42 16.25 -25.04
N ASP A 148 -13.53 16.74 -24.18
CA ASP A 148 -12.09 16.58 -24.36
C ASP A 148 -11.47 16.00 -23.10
N ASP A 149 -10.75 14.92 -23.33
CA ASP A 149 -10.10 14.00 -22.40
C ASP A 149 -8.81 14.64 -21.85
N THR A 150 -8.96 15.79 -21.17
CA THR A 150 -7.84 16.50 -20.54
C THR A 150 -8.24 16.91 -19.12
N GLY A 151 -8.39 15.93 -18.24
CA GLY A 151 -8.53 16.18 -16.81
C GLY A 151 -7.31 16.96 -16.31
N SER A 152 -7.49 18.26 -16.08
CA SER A 152 -6.45 19.11 -15.50
C SER A 152 -5.95 18.51 -14.18
N PRO A 153 -4.63 18.27 -13.98
CA PRO A 153 -4.09 17.66 -12.76
C PRO A 153 -4.48 18.42 -11.49
N SER A 154 -4.79 19.71 -11.63
CA SER A 154 -5.22 20.57 -10.54
C SER A 154 -6.56 20.14 -9.94
N SER A 155 -7.55 19.77 -10.76
CA SER A 155 -8.91 19.47 -10.27
C SER A 155 -8.95 18.21 -9.39
N SER A 156 -8.26 17.14 -9.80
CA SER A 156 -8.17 15.89 -9.05
C SER A 156 -7.31 16.00 -7.78
N LEU A 157 -6.26 16.83 -7.80
CA LEU A 157 -5.48 17.15 -6.60
C LEU A 157 -6.31 17.93 -5.59
N TYR A 158 -7.09 18.93 -6.01
CA TYR A 158 -8.00 19.66 -5.11
C TYR A 158 -9.05 18.72 -4.50
N GLN A 159 -9.70 17.90 -5.33
CA GLN A 159 -10.74 16.96 -4.88
C GLN A 159 -10.21 15.92 -3.88
N SER A 160 -8.94 15.52 -3.99
CA SER A 160 -8.34 14.60 -3.02
C SER A 160 -7.91 15.21 -1.71
N GLN A 161 -7.35 16.41 -1.74
CA GLN A 161 -7.16 17.19 -0.53
C GLN A 161 -8.52 17.45 0.10
N ASP A 162 -9.59 17.61 -0.70
CA ASP A 162 -10.95 17.72 -0.17
C ASP A 162 -11.39 16.45 0.55
N VAL A 163 -11.22 15.25 0.00
CA VAL A 163 -11.66 14.02 0.70
C VAL A 163 -10.96 13.85 2.04
N TRP A 164 -9.62 13.95 2.08
CA TRP A 164 -8.89 13.81 3.35
C TRP A 164 -9.13 14.98 4.32
N ARG A 165 -9.40 16.20 3.82
CA ARG A 165 -9.82 17.34 4.65
C ARG A 165 -11.23 17.15 5.21
N ARG A 166 -12.18 16.63 4.42
CA ARG A 166 -13.56 16.29 4.86
C ARG A 166 -13.51 15.29 6.01
N VAL A 167 -12.61 14.32 5.90
CA VAL A 167 -12.39 13.25 6.89
C VAL A 167 -11.43 13.69 8.02
N ARG A 168 -10.94 14.94 7.99
CA ARG A 168 -10.08 15.57 9.01
C ARG A 168 -8.74 14.87 9.25
N VAL A 169 -8.16 14.26 8.21
CA VAL A 169 -6.85 13.60 8.28
C VAL A 169 -5.76 14.52 7.71
N ASN A 170 -4.67 14.69 8.46
CA ASN A 170 -3.53 15.51 8.04
C ASN A 170 -2.69 14.77 6.97
N PRO A 171 -2.27 15.44 5.87
CA PRO A 171 -1.41 14.83 4.85
C PRO A 171 -0.11 14.19 5.37
N ASN A 172 0.50 14.74 6.42
CA ASN A 172 1.74 14.18 6.99
C ASN A 172 1.48 12.81 7.63
N VAL A 173 0.36 12.68 8.32
CA VAL A 173 -0.10 11.43 8.92
C VAL A 173 -0.45 10.40 7.84
N LEU A 174 -1.03 10.84 6.73
CA LEU A 174 -1.38 9.97 5.61
C LEU A 174 -0.15 9.29 4.99
N THR A 175 1.00 9.98 4.90
CA THR A 175 2.25 9.35 4.44
C THR A 175 2.70 8.22 5.35
N GLN A 176 2.60 8.42 6.67
CA GLN A 176 2.93 7.38 7.65
C GLN A 176 1.94 6.20 7.55
N TRP A 177 0.64 6.48 7.46
CA TRP A 177 -0.38 5.45 7.27
C TRP A 177 -0.16 4.64 6.00
N ASN A 178 0.26 5.29 4.91
CA ASN A 178 0.60 4.63 3.66
C ASN A 178 1.79 3.69 3.84
N ALA A 179 2.86 4.13 4.50
CA ALA A 179 3.99 3.28 4.84
C ALA A 179 3.57 2.10 5.73
N ASN A 180 2.78 2.34 6.78
CA ASN A 180 2.28 1.30 7.68
C ASN A 180 1.43 0.26 6.95
N LEU A 181 0.52 0.70 6.07
CA LEU A 181 -0.31 -0.20 5.27
C LEU A 181 0.55 -1.05 4.33
N ARG A 182 1.55 -0.46 3.69
CA ARG A 182 2.48 -1.20 2.82
C ARG A 182 3.27 -2.26 3.59
N MET A 183 3.77 -1.89 4.77
CA MET A 183 4.45 -2.81 5.68
C MET A 183 3.52 -3.94 6.13
N TRP A 184 2.29 -3.62 6.49
CA TRP A 184 1.30 -4.61 6.91
C TRP A 184 0.97 -5.60 5.78
N ILE A 185 0.67 -5.12 4.57
CA ILE A 185 0.40 -5.99 3.41
C ILE A 185 1.62 -6.89 3.13
N SER A 186 2.83 -6.32 3.15
CA SER A 186 4.05 -7.07 2.88
C SER A 186 4.31 -8.16 3.93
N LYS A 187 4.18 -7.85 5.22
CA LYS A 187 4.51 -8.79 6.31
C LYS A 187 3.39 -9.78 6.60
N THR A 188 2.14 -9.34 6.55
CA THR A 188 0.98 -10.15 6.95
C THR A 188 0.47 -11.00 5.79
N ILE A 189 0.48 -10.48 4.57
CA ILE A 189 -0.07 -11.19 3.41
C ILE A 189 1.06 -11.76 2.56
N LEU A 190 1.86 -10.91 1.92
CA LEU A 190 2.82 -11.35 0.89
C LEU A 190 3.88 -12.31 1.43
N PHE A 191 4.56 -11.95 2.51
CA PHE A 191 5.62 -12.79 3.09
C PHE A 191 5.09 -14.14 3.60
N ARG A 192 3.89 -14.13 4.20
CA ARG A 192 3.26 -15.38 4.66
C ARG A 192 2.84 -16.25 3.48
N LEU A 193 2.29 -15.63 2.43
CA LEU A 193 1.89 -16.33 1.21
C LEU A 193 3.07 -16.98 0.50
N VAL A 194 4.22 -16.28 0.39
CA VAL A 194 5.44 -16.85 -0.18
C VAL A 194 5.90 -18.08 0.62
N LYS A 195 5.93 -17.98 1.94
CA LYS A 195 6.29 -19.12 2.81
C LYS A 195 5.33 -20.30 2.66
N GLU A 196 4.03 -20.01 2.55
CA GLU A 196 3.02 -21.05 2.37
C GLU A 196 3.15 -21.73 1.01
N ILE A 197 3.43 -20.97 -0.06
CA ILE A 197 3.73 -21.51 -1.38
C ILE A 197 4.93 -22.46 -1.32
N GLU A 198 6.02 -22.07 -0.64
CA GLU A 198 7.22 -22.89 -0.48
C GLU A 198 6.94 -24.15 0.34
N ALA A 199 6.22 -24.03 1.46
CA ALA A 199 5.85 -25.16 2.31
C ALA A 199 4.93 -26.16 1.57
N VAL A 200 3.98 -25.68 0.78
CA VAL A 200 3.11 -26.51 -0.04
C VAL A 200 3.90 -27.21 -1.15
N ASP A 201 4.82 -26.52 -1.83
CA ASP A 201 5.70 -27.11 -2.83
C ASP A 201 6.55 -28.25 -2.23
N GLU A 202 7.16 -28.02 -1.07
CA GLU A 202 7.94 -29.04 -0.35
C GLU A 202 7.06 -30.23 0.06
N ALA A 203 5.86 -29.97 0.59
CA ALA A 203 4.93 -31.01 1.00
C ALA A 203 4.45 -31.86 -0.20
N LEU A 204 4.15 -31.23 -1.35
CA LEU A 204 3.78 -31.95 -2.57
C LEU A 204 4.92 -32.82 -3.08
N GLN A 205 6.15 -32.32 -3.02
CA GLN A 205 7.33 -33.11 -3.37
C GLN A 205 7.51 -34.33 -2.46
N CYS A 206 7.35 -34.17 -1.14
CA CYS A 206 7.42 -35.27 -0.17
C CYS A 206 6.36 -36.36 -0.39
N HIS A 207 5.20 -36.00 -0.94
CA HIS A 207 4.10 -36.93 -1.26
C HIS A 207 4.19 -37.52 -2.68
N GLY A 208 5.31 -37.30 -3.40
CA GLY A 208 5.52 -37.85 -4.74
C GLY A 208 4.85 -37.06 -5.87
N LEU A 209 4.36 -35.86 -5.59
CA LEU A 209 3.71 -34.95 -6.55
C LEU A 209 4.65 -33.82 -6.99
N ALA A 210 5.93 -34.14 -7.24
CA ALA A 210 6.96 -33.16 -7.59
C ALA A 210 6.69 -32.44 -8.92
N ASP A 211 5.82 -32.98 -9.77
CA ASP A 211 5.38 -32.39 -11.03
C ASP A 211 4.21 -31.40 -10.85
N VAL A 212 3.64 -31.31 -9.65
CA VAL A 212 2.60 -30.34 -9.26
C VAL A 212 3.24 -29.29 -8.38
N ARG A 213 3.82 -28.26 -9.00
CA ARG A 213 4.44 -27.12 -8.31
C ARG A 213 3.62 -25.85 -8.49
N VAL A 214 3.38 -25.13 -7.39
CA VAL A 214 2.63 -23.87 -7.39
C VAL A 214 3.36 -22.83 -8.25
N GLY A 215 2.63 -22.22 -9.19
CA GLY A 215 3.20 -21.31 -10.18
C GLY A 215 3.73 -21.99 -11.45
N SER A 216 4.02 -23.29 -11.43
CA SER A 216 4.46 -24.03 -12.63
C SER A 216 3.31 -24.78 -13.31
N VAL A 217 2.32 -25.24 -12.53
CA VAL A 217 1.10 -25.85 -13.07
C VAL A 217 -0.04 -24.86 -13.19
N GLY A 218 -0.95 -25.11 -14.13
CA GLY A 218 -2.19 -24.35 -14.25
C GLY A 218 -3.10 -24.51 -13.02
N LEU A 219 -3.87 -23.46 -12.74
CA LEU A 219 -4.76 -23.36 -11.58
C LEU A 219 -5.75 -24.53 -11.46
N GLU A 220 -6.34 -24.97 -12.58
CA GLU A 220 -7.31 -26.07 -12.59
C GLU A 220 -6.69 -27.41 -12.19
N ARG A 221 -5.43 -27.64 -12.57
CA ARG A 221 -4.69 -28.83 -12.14
C ARG A 221 -4.45 -28.78 -10.63
N LEU A 222 -4.02 -27.63 -10.12
CA LEU A 222 -3.78 -27.41 -8.70
C LEU A 222 -5.05 -27.62 -7.86
N LYS A 223 -6.20 -27.11 -8.33
CA LYS A 223 -7.53 -27.34 -7.71
C LYS A 223 -7.88 -28.82 -7.62
N LYS A 224 -7.71 -29.57 -8.71
CA LYS A 224 -7.98 -31.02 -8.71
C LYS A 224 -7.05 -31.76 -7.75
N THR A 225 -5.77 -31.40 -7.70
CA THR A 225 -4.81 -31.99 -6.75
C THR A 225 -5.20 -31.73 -5.31
N ALA A 226 -5.63 -30.52 -4.97
CA ALA A 226 -6.08 -30.16 -3.63
C ALA A 226 -7.33 -30.94 -3.16
N GLN A 227 -8.14 -31.44 -4.10
CA GLN A 227 -9.33 -32.24 -3.81
C GLN A 227 -9.02 -33.74 -3.63
N ILE A 228 -7.81 -34.20 -3.94
CA ILE A 228 -7.41 -35.60 -3.68
C ILE A 228 -7.40 -35.81 -2.17
N LEU A 229 -8.12 -36.83 -1.69
CA LEU A 229 -8.33 -37.08 -0.25
C LEU A 229 -7.02 -37.08 0.56
N GLN A 230 -5.99 -37.77 0.07
CA GLN A 230 -4.69 -37.82 0.73
C GLN A 230 -4.01 -36.46 0.81
N VAL A 231 -4.13 -35.64 -0.25
CA VAL A 231 -3.57 -34.28 -0.28
C VAL A 231 -4.36 -33.36 0.64
N ALA A 232 -5.70 -33.43 0.63
CA ALA A 232 -6.54 -32.63 1.51
C ALA A 232 -6.27 -32.94 3.00
N GLN A 233 -5.94 -34.19 3.33
CA GLN A 233 -5.61 -34.61 4.70
C GLN A 233 -4.19 -34.22 5.12
N ASN A 234 -3.21 -34.38 4.23
CA ASN A 234 -1.80 -34.19 4.57
C ASN A 234 -1.26 -32.78 4.26
N ILE A 235 -1.92 -32.05 3.35
CA ILE A 235 -1.56 -30.70 2.89
C ILE A 235 -2.83 -29.82 2.89
N PRO A 236 -3.50 -29.63 4.05
CA PRO A 236 -4.76 -28.91 4.13
C PRO A 236 -4.63 -27.43 3.71
N THR A 237 -3.43 -26.85 3.84
CA THR A 237 -3.17 -25.45 3.49
C THR A 237 -3.22 -25.18 1.98
N LEU A 238 -3.06 -26.20 1.14
CA LEU A 238 -3.19 -26.05 -0.31
C LEU A 238 -4.62 -25.60 -0.71
N ILE A 239 -5.65 -26.10 -0.02
CA ILE A 239 -7.05 -25.68 -0.26
C ILE A 239 -7.22 -24.20 0.07
N SER A 240 -6.63 -23.74 1.17
CA SER A 240 -6.68 -22.35 1.60
C SER A 240 -5.82 -21.41 0.74
N LEU A 241 -4.81 -21.94 0.04
CA LEU A 241 -3.93 -21.19 -0.84
C LEU A 241 -4.58 -20.86 -2.18
N ILE A 242 -5.41 -21.78 -2.71
CA ILE A 242 -6.04 -21.65 -4.04
C ILE A 242 -6.74 -20.30 -4.26
N PRO A 243 -7.56 -19.77 -3.33
CA PRO A 243 -8.23 -18.48 -3.53
C PRO A 243 -7.30 -17.29 -3.81
N PHE A 244 -6.05 -17.33 -3.33
CA PHE A 244 -5.05 -16.27 -3.60
C PHE A 244 -4.44 -16.36 -5.00
N LEU A 245 -4.63 -17.50 -5.68
CA LEU A 245 -4.09 -17.80 -7.00
C LEU A 245 -5.12 -17.60 -8.12
N GLU A 246 -6.35 -17.19 -7.78
CA GLU A 246 -7.49 -17.11 -8.69
C GLU A 246 -7.60 -15.79 -9.48
N LEU A 247 -6.55 -14.96 -9.46
CA LEU A 247 -6.53 -13.71 -10.21
C LEU A 247 -6.32 -13.88 -11.72
N THR A 248 -5.45 -14.82 -12.12
CA THR A 248 -5.07 -15.02 -13.52
C THR A 248 -4.74 -16.48 -13.81
N SER A 249 -4.96 -16.92 -15.04
CA SER A 249 -4.55 -18.24 -15.50
C SER A 249 -3.02 -18.37 -15.63
N ASN A 250 -2.30 -17.25 -15.78
CA ASN A 250 -0.84 -17.24 -15.82
C ASN A 250 -0.25 -17.33 -14.40
N GLN A 251 -0.18 -18.56 -13.89
CA GLN A 251 0.27 -18.87 -12.54
C GLN A 251 1.74 -18.53 -12.32
N GLU A 252 2.58 -18.72 -13.34
CA GLU A 252 4.01 -18.40 -13.26
C GLU A 252 4.23 -16.91 -13.02
N TYR A 253 3.51 -16.08 -13.78
CA TYR A 253 3.53 -14.63 -13.60
C TYR A 253 3.05 -14.24 -12.20
N LEU A 254 1.89 -14.74 -11.76
CA LEU A 254 1.29 -14.36 -10.46
C LEU A 254 2.20 -14.72 -9.29
N VAL A 255 2.72 -15.95 -9.25
CA VAL A 255 3.60 -16.42 -8.18
C VAL A 255 4.92 -15.64 -8.19
N THR A 256 5.47 -15.34 -9.37
CA THR A 256 6.67 -14.50 -9.49
C THR A 256 6.42 -13.10 -8.92
N ARG A 257 5.29 -12.46 -9.26
CA ARG A 257 4.93 -11.14 -8.70
C ARG A 257 4.73 -11.16 -7.20
N ILE A 258 4.05 -12.17 -6.65
CA ILE A 258 3.90 -12.31 -5.20
C ILE A 258 5.28 -12.36 -4.52
N LYS A 259 6.21 -13.15 -5.05
CA LYS A 259 7.58 -13.27 -4.54
C LYS A 259 8.36 -11.96 -4.66
N GLU A 260 8.21 -11.23 -5.76
CA GLU A 260 8.89 -9.95 -5.96
C GLU A 260 8.34 -8.84 -5.07
N LEU A 261 7.01 -8.73 -4.92
CA LEU A 261 6.37 -7.77 -4.03
C LEU A 261 6.66 -8.04 -2.55
N ALA A 262 6.92 -9.30 -2.18
CA ALA A 262 7.33 -9.68 -0.84
C ALA A 262 8.76 -9.21 -0.47
N LYS A 263 9.62 -8.88 -1.45
CA LYS A 263 10.98 -8.41 -1.21
C LYS A 263 10.98 -7.03 -0.54
N GLY A 264 11.98 -6.79 0.32
CA GLY A 264 12.21 -5.47 0.93
C GLY A 264 11.20 -5.01 1.99
N GLY A 265 10.16 -5.80 2.30
CA GLY A 265 9.26 -5.58 3.44
C GLY A 265 8.26 -4.42 3.33
N CYS A 266 8.37 -3.57 2.30
CA CYS A 266 7.47 -2.41 2.06
C CYS A 266 7.02 -2.31 0.59
N MET A 267 7.06 -3.43 -0.15
CA MET A 267 6.70 -3.50 -1.58
C MET A 267 7.44 -2.48 -2.45
N SER A 268 8.78 -2.41 -2.33
CA SER A 268 9.60 -1.46 -3.10
C SER A 268 9.44 -1.62 -4.62
N GLU A 269 9.23 -2.86 -5.07
CA GLU A 269 9.05 -3.24 -6.48
C GLU A 269 7.63 -2.98 -7.02
N PHE A 270 6.75 -2.37 -6.22
CA PHE A 270 5.36 -2.11 -6.61
C PHE A 270 5.25 -1.07 -7.73
N ARG A 271 4.54 -1.47 -8.80
CA ARG A 271 4.19 -0.65 -9.96
C ARG A 271 2.67 -0.64 -10.14
N TRP A 272 2.03 0.49 -9.85
CA TRP A 272 0.57 0.57 -9.74
C TRP A 272 -0.19 0.30 -11.06
N ASN A 273 0.32 0.76 -12.20
CA ASN A 273 -0.34 0.68 -13.52
C ASN A 273 0.29 -0.35 -14.46
N SER A 274 1.22 -1.14 -13.97
CA SER A 274 1.86 -2.20 -14.74
C SER A 274 2.19 -3.34 -13.78
N GLY A 275 3.03 -4.28 -14.20
CA GLY A 275 3.47 -5.35 -13.33
C GLY A 275 4.95 -5.69 -13.55
N GLY A 276 5.27 -6.97 -13.35
CA GLY A 276 6.62 -7.52 -13.47
C GLY A 276 7.05 -7.82 -14.89
N SER A 277 8.35 -7.74 -15.13
CA SER A 277 8.93 -8.45 -16.26
C SER A 277 9.04 -9.94 -15.91
N LEU A 278 8.63 -10.83 -16.81
CA LEU A 278 8.77 -12.28 -16.65
C LEU A 278 9.73 -12.81 -17.73
N HIS A 279 10.80 -13.50 -17.34
CA HIS A 279 11.82 -14.04 -18.27
C HIS A 279 12.35 -13.00 -19.27
N ASN A 280 12.66 -11.79 -18.79
CA ASN A 280 13.08 -10.63 -19.60
C ASN A 280 12.06 -10.15 -20.64
N LYS A 281 10.80 -10.59 -20.56
CA LYS A 281 9.68 -9.99 -21.28
C LYS A 281 9.04 -8.93 -20.41
N ASP A 282 8.80 -7.76 -21.00
CA ASP A 282 8.11 -6.68 -20.32
C ASP A 282 6.64 -7.05 -20.04
N TRP A 283 6.05 -6.33 -19.09
CA TRP A 283 4.64 -6.49 -18.77
C TRP A 283 3.76 -6.10 -19.95
N GLU A 284 2.69 -6.86 -20.16
CA GLU A 284 1.69 -6.63 -21.19
C GLU A 284 0.30 -6.41 -20.56
N GLU A 285 -0.58 -5.71 -21.26
CA GLU A 285 -1.92 -5.31 -20.77
C GLU A 285 -2.84 -6.48 -20.40
N HIS A 286 -2.62 -7.67 -20.97
CA HIS A 286 -3.39 -8.87 -20.63
C HIS A 286 -3.05 -9.46 -19.24
N LEU A 287 -1.94 -9.04 -18.64
CA LEU A 287 -1.49 -9.48 -17.32
C LEU A 287 -1.99 -8.52 -16.23
N PRO A 288 -2.34 -9.00 -15.03
CA PRO A 288 -2.76 -8.11 -13.96
C PRO A 288 -1.62 -7.17 -13.54
N THR A 289 -1.98 -5.92 -13.27
CA THR A 289 -1.09 -4.93 -12.65
C THR A 289 -0.82 -5.27 -11.19
N ASP A 290 0.24 -4.71 -10.58
CA ASP A 290 0.48 -4.96 -9.15
C ASP A 290 -0.65 -4.40 -8.28
N ALA A 291 -1.33 -3.33 -8.70
CA ALA A 291 -2.49 -2.83 -7.96
C ALA A 291 -3.62 -3.86 -7.95
N ALA A 292 -3.89 -4.53 -9.09
CA ALA A 292 -4.87 -5.61 -9.16
C ALA A 292 -4.43 -6.82 -8.33
N VAL A 293 -3.15 -7.19 -8.36
CA VAL A 293 -2.57 -8.26 -7.52
C VAL A 293 -2.78 -7.93 -6.04
N VAL A 294 -2.34 -6.77 -5.57
CA VAL A 294 -2.44 -6.38 -4.16
C VAL A 294 -3.90 -6.28 -3.71
N MET A 295 -4.78 -5.71 -4.52
CA MET A 295 -6.21 -5.63 -4.20
C MET A 295 -6.83 -7.02 -4.05
N HIS A 296 -6.53 -7.94 -4.98
CA HIS A 296 -7.01 -9.31 -4.91
C HIS A 296 -6.51 -10.02 -3.65
N LEU A 297 -5.20 -9.96 -3.36
CA LEU A 297 -4.63 -10.60 -2.18
C LEU A 297 -5.19 -10.01 -0.88
N PHE A 298 -5.42 -8.70 -0.83
CA PHE A 298 -6.06 -8.03 0.30
C PHE A 298 -7.50 -8.52 0.51
N ALA A 299 -8.30 -8.56 -0.56
CA ALA A 299 -9.68 -9.02 -0.51
C ALA A 299 -9.78 -10.49 -0.10
N THR A 300 -8.97 -11.37 -0.71
CA THR A 300 -8.91 -12.79 -0.37
C THR A 300 -8.44 -13.01 1.07
N TYR A 301 -7.49 -12.21 1.55
CA TYR A 301 -7.10 -12.26 2.97
C TYR A 301 -8.29 -11.93 3.87
N LEU A 302 -9.00 -10.83 3.63
CA LEU A 302 -10.17 -10.47 4.46
C LEU A 302 -11.30 -11.49 4.34
N ASP A 303 -11.52 -12.08 3.17
CA ASP A 303 -12.48 -13.19 2.99
C ASP A 303 -12.17 -14.36 3.94
N SER A 304 -10.88 -14.67 4.15
CA SER A 304 -10.46 -15.73 5.08
C SER A 304 -10.61 -15.37 6.57
N GLN A 305 -10.68 -14.07 6.89
CA GLN A 305 -10.78 -13.59 8.27
C GLN A 305 -12.23 -13.37 8.73
N LEU A 306 -13.14 -13.17 7.78
CA LEU A 306 -14.55 -12.88 8.07
C LEU A 306 -15.38 -14.18 8.14
N PRO A 307 -16.40 -14.24 9.01
CA PRO A 307 -17.29 -15.39 9.07
C PRO A 307 -18.08 -15.53 7.76
N PRO A 308 -18.37 -16.77 7.33
CA PRO A 308 -19.18 -17.00 6.14
C PRO A 308 -20.57 -16.41 6.34
N LEU A 309 -21.10 -15.80 5.28
CA LEU A 309 -22.43 -15.21 5.30
C LEU A 309 -23.48 -16.26 4.92
N PRO A 310 -24.66 -16.29 5.56
CA PRO A 310 -25.71 -17.26 5.27
C PRO A 310 -26.19 -17.27 3.81
N HIS A 311 -26.02 -16.15 3.10
CA HIS A 311 -26.49 -15.94 1.73
C HIS A 311 -25.34 -15.82 0.70
N ASN A 312 -24.10 -16.19 1.08
CA ASN A 312 -22.95 -16.13 0.18
C ASN A 312 -22.50 -17.55 -0.18
N PRO A 313 -22.88 -18.07 -1.36
CA PRO A 313 -22.48 -19.41 -1.79
C PRO A 313 -20.99 -19.51 -2.14
N ASP A 314 -20.34 -18.38 -2.45
CA ASP A 314 -18.97 -18.33 -2.95
C ASP A 314 -17.92 -18.34 -1.82
N GLY A 315 -18.36 -18.26 -0.55
CA GLY A 315 -17.49 -18.26 0.62
C GLY A 315 -16.60 -17.02 0.74
N ARG A 316 -16.98 -15.92 0.07
CA ARG A 316 -16.19 -14.67 0.02
C ARG A 316 -16.92 -13.49 0.64
N PRO A 317 -16.98 -13.42 1.97
CA PRO A 317 -17.76 -12.41 2.68
C PRO A 317 -17.32 -10.97 2.38
N PHE A 318 -16.02 -10.68 2.39
CA PHE A 318 -15.48 -9.35 2.09
C PHE A 318 -15.73 -8.99 0.63
N THR A 319 -15.31 -9.85 -0.29
CA THR A 319 -15.40 -9.57 -1.73
C THR A 319 -16.85 -9.34 -2.15
N SER A 320 -17.80 -10.12 -1.64
CA SER A 320 -19.22 -9.96 -2.00
C SER A 320 -19.89 -8.68 -1.47
N GLN A 321 -19.46 -8.16 -0.33
CA GLN A 321 -20.13 -7.04 0.35
C GLN A 321 -19.42 -5.71 0.13
N HIS A 322 -18.09 -5.75 0.04
CA HIS A 322 -17.22 -4.58 0.16
C HIS A 322 -16.32 -4.38 -1.07
N PHE A 323 -16.44 -5.20 -2.11
CA PHE A 323 -15.66 -5.01 -3.33
C PHE A 323 -16.50 -5.25 -4.60
N ALA A 324 -16.36 -4.36 -5.57
CA ALA A 324 -16.96 -4.51 -6.89
C ALA A 324 -16.04 -3.90 -7.96
N LYS A 325 -16.24 -4.27 -9.22
CA LYS A 325 -15.45 -3.78 -10.35
C LYS A 325 -16.31 -3.61 -11.60
N THR A 326 -15.98 -2.65 -12.46
CA THR A 326 -16.65 -2.49 -13.76
C THR A 326 -16.47 -3.75 -14.62
N PRO A 327 -17.50 -4.22 -15.37
CA PRO A 327 -18.80 -3.60 -15.65
C PRO A 327 -19.91 -3.89 -14.63
N ASP A 328 -19.61 -4.63 -13.55
CA ASP A 328 -20.62 -5.00 -12.56
C ASP A 328 -21.13 -3.76 -11.82
N LYS A 329 -22.43 -3.75 -11.51
CA LYS A 329 -23.03 -2.65 -10.76
C LYS A 329 -22.46 -2.64 -9.33
N PRO A 330 -22.00 -1.49 -8.82
CA PRO A 330 -21.56 -1.41 -7.45
C PRO A 330 -22.72 -1.70 -6.48
N PRO A 331 -22.42 -2.17 -5.26
CA PRO A 331 -23.43 -2.27 -4.21
C PRO A 331 -24.03 -0.88 -3.92
N GLN A 332 -25.35 -0.82 -3.74
CA GLN A 332 -26.10 0.43 -3.51
C GLN A 332 -26.92 0.32 -2.23
N GLY A 333 -26.97 1.40 -1.45
CA GLY A 333 -27.75 1.46 -0.21
C GLY A 333 -27.16 2.44 0.80
N LYS A 334 -28.00 2.94 1.71
CA LYS A 334 -27.61 3.96 2.69
C LYS A 334 -26.51 3.52 3.67
N ASN A 335 -26.38 2.22 3.90
CA ASN A 335 -25.38 1.61 4.77
C ASN A 335 -24.27 0.89 4.00
N THR A 336 -24.11 1.17 2.71
CA THR A 336 -23.07 0.54 1.90
C THR A 336 -21.71 1.16 2.20
N LEU A 337 -20.71 0.33 2.47
CA LEU A 337 -19.31 0.72 2.48
C LEU A 337 -18.54 -0.23 1.58
N ALA A 338 -18.13 0.20 0.38
CA ALA A 338 -17.50 -0.71 -0.58
C ALA A 338 -16.46 -0.02 -1.46
N ILE A 339 -15.40 -0.75 -1.79
CA ILE A 339 -14.40 -0.32 -2.76
C ILE A 339 -14.89 -0.70 -4.15
N TYR A 340 -14.93 0.28 -5.06
CA TYR A 340 -15.34 0.07 -6.44
C TYR A 340 -14.19 0.37 -7.40
N GLN A 341 -13.83 -0.62 -8.22
CA GLN A 341 -12.84 -0.44 -9.28
C GLN A 341 -13.52 0.09 -10.55
N VAL A 342 -13.50 1.41 -10.72
CA VAL A 342 -14.16 2.12 -11.82
C VAL A 342 -13.43 1.98 -13.16
N GLN A 343 -12.11 1.75 -13.13
CA GLN A 343 -11.27 1.61 -14.32
C GLN A 343 -10.32 0.41 -14.15
N MET A 344 -10.20 -0.42 -15.20
CA MET A 344 -9.32 -1.60 -15.21
C MET A 344 -7.88 -1.24 -15.53
N ASN A 345 -7.67 -0.46 -16.60
CA ASN A 345 -6.34 -0.03 -17.03
C ASN A 345 -6.34 1.45 -17.47
N PRO A 346 -5.46 2.30 -16.90
CA PRO A 346 -4.78 2.09 -15.63
C PRO A 346 -5.81 1.90 -14.48
N PRO A 347 -5.48 1.12 -13.44
CA PRO A 347 -6.43 0.79 -12.38
C PRO A 347 -6.80 2.03 -11.57
N HIS A 348 -8.09 2.21 -11.32
CA HIS A 348 -8.63 3.28 -10.48
C HIS A 348 -9.71 2.75 -9.54
N TYR A 349 -9.52 3.00 -8.25
CA TYR A 349 -10.39 2.56 -7.16
C TYR A 349 -10.97 3.79 -6.46
N VAL A 350 -12.28 3.74 -6.21
CA VAL A 350 -13.02 4.73 -5.41
C VAL A 350 -13.69 4.03 -4.23
N LEU A 351 -14.09 4.80 -3.22
CA LEU A 351 -14.82 4.28 -2.08
C LEU A 351 -16.27 4.76 -2.12
N LEU A 352 -17.21 3.83 -2.00
CA LEU A 352 -18.63 4.10 -1.89
C LEU A 352 -19.01 4.11 -0.42
N GLU A 353 -19.58 5.22 0.03
CA GLU A 353 -20.07 5.39 1.38
C GLU A 353 -21.53 5.87 1.32
N GLY A 354 -22.47 4.95 1.52
CA GLY A 354 -23.89 5.20 1.37
C GLY A 354 -24.24 5.58 -0.08
N GLU A 355 -24.68 6.83 -0.24
CA GLU A 355 -24.99 7.43 -1.55
C GLU A 355 -23.83 8.30 -2.10
N GLU A 356 -22.78 8.54 -1.29
CA GLU A 356 -21.62 9.33 -1.70
C GLU A 356 -20.52 8.44 -2.29
N THR A 357 -19.85 8.94 -3.34
CA THR A 357 -18.62 8.35 -3.86
C THR A 357 -17.45 9.23 -3.45
N LEU A 358 -16.57 8.67 -2.62
CA LEU A 358 -15.34 9.29 -2.17
C LEU A 358 -14.20 8.90 -3.11
N GLU A 359 -13.72 9.88 -3.88
CA GLU A 359 -12.68 9.69 -4.88
C GLU A 359 -11.34 10.26 -4.41
N VAL A 360 -10.31 9.41 -4.38
CA VAL A 360 -8.91 9.81 -4.19
C VAL A 360 -8.22 9.94 -5.56
N PRO A 361 -7.06 10.62 -5.70
CA PRO A 361 -6.42 10.84 -7.00
C PRO A 361 -6.11 9.52 -7.67
N LYS A 362 -6.19 9.54 -9.01
CA LYS A 362 -5.60 8.49 -9.84
C LYS A 362 -4.08 8.45 -9.62
N GLY A 363 -3.48 7.27 -9.86
CA GLY A 363 -2.03 7.10 -9.85
C GLY A 363 -1.50 6.18 -8.76
N ARG A 364 -0.19 6.29 -8.46
CA ARG A 364 0.59 5.36 -7.62
C ARG A 364 0.01 5.08 -6.24
N ASN A 365 -0.63 6.07 -5.64
CA ASN A 365 -1.16 5.95 -4.28
C ASN A 365 -2.67 5.66 -4.24
N ASN A 366 -3.35 5.61 -5.39
CA ASN A 366 -4.80 5.44 -5.46
C ASN A 366 -5.28 4.22 -4.65
N LEU A 367 -4.75 3.03 -4.95
CA LEU A 367 -5.10 1.80 -4.23
C LEU A 367 -4.91 1.95 -2.72
N PHE A 368 -3.72 2.37 -2.27
CA PHE A 368 -3.41 2.47 -0.85
C PHE A 368 -4.27 3.51 -0.15
N HIS A 369 -4.53 4.66 -0.78
CA HIS A 369 -5.36 5.70 -0.21
C HIS A 369 -6.83 5.27 -0.12
N THR A 370 -7.35 4.55 -1.13
CA THR A 370 -8.70 3.99 -1.07
C THR A 370 -8.84 2.95 0.04
N LEU A 371 -7.84 2.07 0.21
CA LEU A 371 -7.79 1.11 1.33
C LEU A 371 -7.71 1.81 2.69
N LEU A 372 -6.86 2.83 2.83
CA LEU A 372 -6.77 3.62 4.06
C LEU A 372 -8.08 4.34 4.37
N LEU A 373 -8.76 4.87 3.36
CA LEU A 373 -10.03 5.55 3.52
C LEU A 373 -11.11 4.56 3.98
N PHE A 374 -11.16 3.37 3.37
CA PHE A 374 -12.02 2.28 3.82
C PHE A 374 -11.78 1.94 5.30
N LEU A 375 -10.51 1.70 5.68
CA LEU A 375 -10.16 1.37 7.07
C LEU A 375 -10.46 2.50 8.04
N HIS A 376 -10.27 3.76 7.63
CA HIS A 376 -10.57 4.92 8.45
C HIS A 376 -12.08 5.03 8.72
N ILE A 377 -12.92 4.79 7.72
CA ILE A 377 -14.37 4.80 7.88
C ILE A 377 -14.81 3.64 8.77
N VAL A 378 -14.28 2.43 8.59
CA VAL A 378 -14.56 1.30 9.49
C VAL A 378 -14.16 1.63 10.93
N ASN A 379 -13.01 2.25 11.13
CA ASN A 379 -12.54 2.64 12.47
C ASN A 379 -13.44 3.70 13.13
N THR A 380 -13.89 4.70 12.37
CA THR A 380 -14.63 5.85 12.92
C THR A 380 -16.14 5.63 13.00
N LYS A 381 -16.76 4.98 12.01
CA LYS A 381 -18.22 4.77 11.95
C LYS A 381 -18.66 3.42 12.49
N GLU A 382 -17.88 2.37 12.27
CA GLU A 382 -18.21 0.99 12.68
C GLU A 382 -17.39 0.56 13.92
N HIS A 383 -16.77 1.50 14.64
CA HIS A 383 -15.96 1.24 15.83
C HIS A 383 -14.87 0.18 15.64
N GLY A 384 -14.32 0.09 14.42
CA GLY A 384 -13.30 -0.88 14.05
C GLY A 384 -13.83 -2.28 13.78
N MET A 385 -15.15 -2.46 13.67
CA MET A 385 -15.79 -3.73 13.38
C MET A 385 -16.12 -3.83 11.89
N LEU A 386 -15.73 -4.94 11.27
CA LEU A 386 -16.18 -5.32 9.93
C LEU A 386 -17.12 -6.52 10.07
N GLY A 387 -18.42 -6.25 10.05
CA GLY A 387 -19.43 -7.22 10.44
C GLY A 387 -19.26 -7.63 11.91
N ARG A 388 -18.88 -8.89 12.16
CA ARG A 388 -18.67 -9.42 13.53
C ARG A 388 -17.19 -9.51 13.93
N VAL A 389 -16.28 -9.06 13.07
CA VAL A 389 -14.84 -9.20 13.27
C VAL A 389 -14.23 -7.86 13.61
N ASN A 390 -13.43 -7.81 14.68
CA ASN A 390 -12.69 -6.63 15.07
C ASN A 390 -11.40 -6.51 14.23
N LEU A 391 -11.19 -5.38 13.58
CA LEU A 391 -9.98 -5.12 12.80
C LEU A 391 -8.82 -4.56 13.64
N GLY A 392 -9.07 -4.19 14.90
CA GLY A 392 -8.07 -3.72 15.86
C GLY A 392 -7.27 -4.85 16.53
N PRO A 393 -6.55 -4.54 17.64
CA PRO A 393 -5.61 -5.46 18.28
C PRO A 393 -6.24 -6.76 18.79
N SER A 394 -7.52 -6.74 19.15
CA SER A 394 -8.26 -7.90 19.64
C SER A 394 -8.71 -8.87 18.53
N GLY A 395 -8.45 -8.56 17.26
CA GLY A 395 -8.82 -9.41 16.12
C GLY A 395 -7.74 -9.42 15.04
N VAL A 396 -8.07 -8.95 13.84
CA VAL A 396 -7.17 -9.03 12.66
C VAL A 396 -5.89 -8.19 12.84
N ASN A 397 -5.90 -7.22 13.76
CA ASN A 397 -4.80 -6.30 14.02
C ASN A 397 -4.31 -5.60 12.73
N LEU A 398 -5.27 -5.03 12.00
CA LEU A 398 -5.06 -4.20 10.82
C LEU A 398 -5.15 -2.70 11.17
N LEU A 399 -5.98 -2.29 12.13
CA LEU A 399 -6.20 -0.87 12.41
C LEU A 399 -5.00 -0.13 13.01
N TRP A 400 -3.96 -0.83 13.46
CA TRP A 400 -2.71 -0.16 13.87
C TRP A 400 -2.07 0.61 12.71
N VAL A 401 -2.41 0.31 11.44
CA VAL A 401 -1.91 1.09 10.30
C VAL A 401 -2.34 2.56 10.36
N LEU A 402 -3.43 2.86 11.08
CA LEU A 402 -3.95 4.22 11.31
C LEU A 402 -3.40 4.87 12.58
N GLN A 403 -2.48 4.21 13.30
CA GLN A 403 -1.80 4.78 14.47
C GLN A 403 -0.57 5.57 14.02
N THR A 404 -0.29 6.64 14.78
CA THR A 404 0.86 7.54 14.60
C THR A 404 1.83 7.40 15.73
#